data_AF-A0A507C4J9-F1
#
_entry.id   AF-A0A507C4J9-F1
#
_cell.length_a   1.000
_cell.length_b   1.000
_cell.length_c   1.000
_cell.angle_alpha   90.00
_cell.angle_beta   90.00
_cell.angle_gamma   90.00
#
_symmetry.space_group_name_H-M   'P 1'
#
loop_
_entity.id
_entity.type
_entity.pdbx_description
1 polymer ?
#
loop_
_entity_poly.entity_id
_entity_poly.type
_entity_poly.pdbx_seq_one_letter_code
_entity_poly.pdbx_strand_id
1 'polypeptide(L)'
;MSGPAVPSIPGLSSSAPRPASVALSPERVFLATNGATASPLHRPMPAIAILPTNANTDMRPQQPSLALHKAEVHEKTLATLSSISALPRAAMKASSAHDELTKSIRTTLSNVDYALDRTISNLNKMEGMTDELNAKMGDMKNAFKISVDKTLDMLTI
;
A
#
# COMPACT_ATOMS: atom_id res chain seq x y z
N MET A 1 -62.10 13.06 4.05
CA MET A 1 -61.22 11.90 4.28
C MET A 1 -60.11 11.99 3.25
N SER A 2 -58.93 12.45 3.66
CA SER A 2 -57.79 12.70 2.77
C SER A 2 -56.59 11.92 3.29
N GLY A 3 -56.08 11.00 2.48
CA GLY A 3 -54.91 10.17 2.82
C GLY A 3 -53.60 10.96 2.77
N PRO A 4 -52.53 10.48 3.43
CA PRO A 4 -51.26 11.18 3.47
C PRO A 4 -50.51 11.07 2.12
N ALA A 5 -49.96 12.19 1.69
CA ALA A 5 -49.09 12.31 0.53
C ALA A 5 -47.73 11.64 0.79
N VAL A 6 -47.28 10.84 -0.17
CA VAL A 6 -45.95 10.22 -0.19
C VAL A 6 -44.93 11.23 -0.73
N PRO A 7 -43.81 11.51 -0.03
CA PRO A 7 -42.74 12.32 -0.61
C PRO A 7 -41.91 11.49 -1.58
N SER A 8 -41.82 11.95 -2.83
CA SER A 8 -40.92 11.42 -3.86
C SER A 8 -39.46 11.68 -3.49
N ILE A 9 -38.69 10.63 -3.25
CA ILE A 9 -37.23 10.70 -3.07
C ILE A 9 -36.57 10.63 -4.45
N PRO A 10 -35.80 11.63 -4.90
CA PRO A 10 -34.99 11.52 -6.11
C PRO A 10 -33.80 10.60 -5.85
N GLY A 11 -33.59 9.59 -6.69
CA GLY A 11 -32.26 8.98 -6.85
C GLY A 11 -32.08 7.50 -6.54
N LEU A 12 -33.10 6.65 -6.73
CA LEU A 12 -32.90 5.20 -6.77
C LEU A 12 -33.29 4.63 -8.14
N SER A 13 -32.33 4.60 -9.07
CA SER A 13 -32.25 3.64 -10.19
C SER A 13 -31.01 3.91 -11.03
N SER A 14 -29.95 3.14 -10.82
CA SER A 14 -29.04 2.67 -11.90
C SER A 14 -27.94 1.81 -11.28
N SER A 15 -27.88 0.56 -11.69
CA SER A 15 -26.90 -0.43 -11.29
C SER A 15 -25.47 0.01 -11.66
N ALA A 16 -24.59 0.07 -10.67
CA ALA A 16 -23.15 0.03 -10.88
C ALA A 16 -22.59 -1.16 -10.07
N PRO A 17 -21.75 -2.03 -10.67
CA PRO A 17 -21.27 -3.24 -10.01
C PRO A 17 -20.33 -2.86 -8.86
N ARG A 18 -20.59 -3.40 -7.66
CA ARG A 18 -19.67 -3.30 -6.52
C ARG A 18 -18.40 -4.11 -6.84
N PRO A 19 -17.18 -3.54 -6.77
CA PRO A 19 -16.00 -4.39 -6.78
C PRO A 19 -15.94 -5.14 -5.45
N ALA A 20 -15.94 -6.47 -5.56
CA ALA A 20 -15.77 -7.40 -4.46
C ALA A 20 -14.40 -7.20 -3.78
N SER A 21 -14.40 -7.36 -2.46
CA SER A 21 -13.23 -7.37 -1.59
C SER A 21 -12.10 -8.24 -2.15
N VAL A 22 -10.96 -7.62 -2.47
CA VAL A 22 -9.70 -8.34 -2.68
C VAL A 22 -8.97 -8.36 -1.34
N ALA A 23 -8.89 -9.55 -0.74
CA ALA A 23 -8.01 -9.81 0.38
C ALA A 23 -6.56 -9.57 -0.04
N LEU A 24 -5.91 -8.56 0.53
CA LEU A 24 -4.48 -8.31 0.34
C LEU A 24 -3.69 -9.20 1.31
N SER A 25 -3.33 -10.38 0.84
CA SER A 25 -2.28 -11.20 1.47
C SER A 25 -0.92 -10.49 1.29
N PRO A 26 -0.04 -10.43 2.30
CA PRO A 26 1.20 -9.68 2.22
C PRO A 26 2.30 -10.53 1.56
N GLU A 27 2.16 -10.84 0.27
CA GLU A 27 3.26 -11.41 -0.51
C GLU A 27 3.31 -10.82 -1.92
N ARG A 28 4.47 -10.21 -2.22
CA ARG A 28 4.97 -9.76 -3.53
C ARG A 28 4.61 -8.33 -3.97
N VAL A 29 5.45 -7.39 -3.54
CA VAL A 29 5.69 -6.13 -4.27
C VAL A 29 6.52 -6.45 -5.51
N PHE A 30 5.88 -6.60 -6.67
CA PHE A 30 6.57 -6.51 -7.96
C PHE A 30 6.29 -5.15 -8.59
N LEU A 31 7.37 -4.42 -8.85
CA LEU A 31 7.39 -3.14 -9.55
C LEU A 31 7.04 -3.36 -11.02
N ALA A 32 5.80 -3.07 -11.40
CA ALA A 32 5.36 -3.07 -12.79
C ALA A 32 5.33 -1.64 -13.34
N THR A 33 6.44 -1.17 -13.88
CA THR A 33 6.46 -0.11 -14.89
C THR A 33 6.33 -0.76 -16.27
N ASN A 34 5.14 -0.76 -16.85
CA ASN A 34 4.94 -0.97 -18.28
C ASN A 34 4.32 0.33 -18.83
N GLY A 35 4.84 1.00 -19.86
CA GLY A 35 5.55 0.46 -21.01
C GLY A 35 4.61 0.56 -22.20
N ALA A 36 4.63 1.70 -22.89
CA ALA A 36 4.12 1.80 -24.25
C ALA A 36 5.29 2.18 -25.16
N THR A 37 5.59 1.25 -26.06
CA THR A 37 6.30 1.40 -27.33
C THR A 37 7.79 1.72 -27.32
N ALA A 38 8.63 0.69 -27.47
CA ALA A 38 9.36 0.41 -28.72
C ALA A 38 10.64 -0.39 -28.42
N SER A 39 10.70 -1.61 -28.95
CA SER A 39 11.85 -2.52 -28.91
C SER A 39 13.12 -1.90 -29.50
N PRO A 40 14.33 -2.16 -28.96
CA PRO A 40 15.54 -2.12 -29.78
C PRO A 40 15.79 -3.52 -30.33
N LEU A 41 15.56 -3.62 -31.63
CA LEU A 41 15.98 -4.67 -32.54
C LEU A 41 17.41 -5.12 -32.25
N HIS A 42 17.56 -6.42 -31.99
CA HIS A 42 18.82 -7.15 -31.89
C HIS A 42 19.67 -6.84 -33.14
N ARG A 43 20.72 -6.00 -33.03
CA ARG A 43 21.72 -5.86 -34.10
C ARG A 43 22.72 -7.01 -33.99
N PRO A 44 23.06 -7.68 -35.11
CA PRO A 44 23.95 -8.83 -35.11
C PRO A 44 25.40 -8.45 -34.77
N MET A 45 26.09 -9.38 -34.11
CA MET A 45 27.55 -9.41 -33.94
C MET A 45 28.28 -9.14 -35.28
N PRO A 46 29.39 -8.38 -35.28
CA PRO A 46 30.39 -8.59 -36.31
C PRO A 46 31.07 -9.94 -36.02
N ALA A 47 31.00 -10.87 -36.98
CA ALA A 47 31.72 -12.12 -36.92
C ALA A 47 33.22 -11.84 -36.84
N ILE A 48 33.85 -12.26 -35.75
CA ILE A 48 35.32 -12.38 -35.67
C ILE A 48 35.67 -13.65 -36.43
N ALA A 49 36.22 -13.50 -37.64
CA ALA A 49 36.87 -14.58 -38.35
C ALA A 49 38.23 -14.86 -37.69
N ILE A 50 38.46 -16.10 -37.27
CA ILE A 50 39.72 -16.57 -36.68
C ILE A 50 40.61 -17.19 -37.78
N LEU A 51 41.73 -16.50 -38.08
CA LEU A 51 43.11 -16.92 -38.47
C LEU A 51 43.37 -17.91 -39.63
N PRO A 52 44.54 -17.86 -40.33
CA PRO A 52 45.86 -18.10 -39.72
C PRO A 52 47.03 -17.16 -40.16
N THR A 53 47.88 -16.85 -39.18
CA THR A 53 49.35 -16.69 -39.20
C THR A 53 50.04 -16.04 -40.41
N ASN A 54 50.62 -14.84 -40.21
CA ASN A 54 52.08 -14.72 -40.37
C ASN A 54 52.67 -13.48 -39.70
N ALA A 55 53.75 -13.73 -38.95
CA ALA A 55 54.86 -12.88 -38.57
C ALA A 55 54.62 -11.36 -38.40
N ASN A 56 54.64 -10.88 -37.16
CA ASN A 56 55.87 -10.36 -36.53
C ASN A 56 55.54 -9.95 -35.08
N THR A 57 56.23 -10.57 -34.13
CA THR A 57 56.23 -10.15 -32.72
C THR A 57 56.97 -8.81 -32.62
N ASP A 58 56.22 -7.72 -32.64
CA ASP A 58 56.69 -6.45 -32.10
C ASP A 58 55.84 -6.13 -30.86
N MET A 59 56.28 -6.70 -29.73
CA MET A 59 55.71 -6.45 -28.40
C MET A 59 56.11 -5.06 -27.94
N ARG A 60 55.57 -4.03 -28.59
CA ARG A 60 55.53 -2.68 -28.04
C ARG A 60 54.22 -2.59 -27.25
N PRO A 61 54.24 -2.32 -25.92
CA PRO A 61 53.01 -1.93 -25.25
C PRO A 61 52.49 -0.72 -26.02
N GLN A 62 51.31 -0.85 -26.64
CA GLN A 62 50.64 0.29 -27.27
C GLN A 62 50.31 1.26 -26.14
N GLN A 63 51.25 2.14 -25.83
CA GLN A 63 50.95 3.32 -25.04
C GLN A 63 49.88 4.07 -25.81
N PRO A 64 48.68 4.26 -25.25
CA PRO A 64 47.71 5.13 -25.87
C PRO A 64 48.44 6.46 -26.11
N SER A 65 48.35 6.97 -27.34
CA SER A 65 48.88 8.30 -27.65
C SER A 65 48.43 9.26 -26.54
N LEU A 66 49.35 10.06 -26.01
CA LEU A 66 49.07 11.04 -24.96
C LEU A 66 47.85 11.92 -25.30
N ALA A 67 47.58 12.13 -26.60
CA ALA A 67 46.39 12.83 -27.09
C ALA A 67 45.08 12.05 -26.86
N LEU A 68 45.09 10.73 -27.07
CA LEU A 68 43.95 9.83 -26.84
C LEU A 68 43.64 9.73 -25.34
N HIS A 69 44.66 9.57 -24.50
CA HIS A 69 44.47 9.53 -23.05
C HIS A 69 43.98 10.87 -22.49
N LYS A 70 44.48 12.01 -23.01
CA LYS A 70 43.98 13.34 -22.64
C LYS A 70 42.51 13.55 -23.05
N ALA A 71 42.12 13.09 -24.22
CA ALA A 71 40.73 13.17 -24.68
C ALA A 71 39.79 12.34 -23.77
N GLU A 72 40.20 11.11 -23.41
CA GLU A 72 39.42 10.24 -22.53
C GLU A 72 39.30 10.81 -21.10
N VAL A 73 40.39 11.37 -20.56
CA VAL A 73 40.36 12.05 -19.25
C VAL A 73 39.45 13.28 -19.30
N HIS A 74 39.49 14.06 -20.38
CA HIS A 74 38.64 15.23 -20.55
C HIS A 74 37.15 14.83 -20.65
N GLU A 75 36.82 13.79 -21.41
CA GLU A 75 35.47 13.26 -21.54
C GLU A 75 34.93 12.74 -20.20
N LYS A 76 35.72 11.94 -19.47
CA LYS A 76 35.37 11.47 -18.12
C LYS A 76 35.17 12.63 -17.16
N THR A 77 36.03 13.64 -17.21
CA THR A 77 35.92 14.84 -16.37
C THR A 77 34.63 15.60 -16.67
N LEU A 78 34.29 15.80 -17.95
CA LEU A 78 33.03 16.45 -18.36
C LEU A 78 31.79 15.66 -17.92
N ALA A 79 31.80 14.34 -18.08
CA ALA A 79 30.72 13.46 -17.64
C ALA A 79 30.53 13.52 -16.11
N THR A 80 31.63 13.61 -15.36
CA THR A 80 31.60 13.73 -13.90
C THR A 80 31.05 15.10 -13.48
N LEU A 81 31.51 16.20 -14.09
CA LEU A 81 31.01 17.55 -13.82
C LEU A 81 29.53 17.71 -14.17
N SER A 82 29.10 17.10 -15.29
CA SER A 82 27.68 17.06 -15.69
C SER A 82 26.84 16.32 -14.64
N SER A 83 27.33 15.18 -14.13
CA SER A 83 26.66 14.40 -13.10
C SER A 83 26.59 15.14 -11.75
N ILE A 84 27.61 15.93 -11.39
CA ILE A 84 27.64 16.73 -10.16
C ILE A 84 26.52 17.78 -10.16
N SER A 85 26.19 18.34 -11.33
CA SER A 85 25.08 19.30 -11.44
C SER A 85 23.69 18.70 -11.12
N ALA A 86 23.54 17.38 -11.23
CA ALA A 86 22.29 16.67 -10.92
C ALA A 86 22.16 16.30 -9.43
N LEU A 87 23.27 16.27 -8.68
CA LEU A 87 23.28 15.87 -7.25
C LEU A 87 22.40 16.77 -6.37
N PRO A 88 22.45 18.11 -6.44
CA PRO A 88 21.58 18.97 -5.62
C PRO A 88 20.11 18.71 -5.89
N ARG A 89 19.73 18.49 -7.16
CA ARG A 89 18.35 18.23 -7.56
C ARG A 89 17.86 16.86 -7.08
N ALA A 90 18.73 15.85 -7.12
CA ALA A 90 18.44 14.53 -6.55
C ALA A 90 18.29 14.58 -5.02
N ALA A 91 19.17 15.32 -4.33
CA ALA A 91 19.10 15.52 -2.90
C ALA A 91 17.81 16.24 -2.47
N MET A 92 17.41 17.29 -3.18
CA MET A 92 16.13 17.98 -2.91
C MET A 92 14.92 17.07 -3.12
N LYS A 93 14.90 16.27 -4.20
CA LYS A 93 13.83 15.28 -4.43
C LYS A 93 13.76 14.23 -3.32
N ALA A 94 14.92 13.72 -2.89
CA ALA A 94 15.00 12.77 -1.79
C ALA A 94 14.50 13.39 -0.47
N SER A 95 14.85 14.65 -0.19
CA SER A 95 14.35 15.40 0.97
C SER A 95 12.84 15.55 0.95
N SER A 96 12.26 15.97 -0.18
CA SER A 96 10.80 16.10 -0.30
C SER A 96 10.07 14.76 -0.16
N ALA A 97 10.66 13.68 -0.68
CA ALA A 97 10.10 12.34 -0.54
C ALA A 97 10.12 11.87 0.93
N HIS A 98 11.17 12.22 1.67
CA HIS A 98 11.27 11.96 3.10
C HIS A 98 10.21 12.74 3.91
N ASP A 99 9.98 14.01 3.59
CA ASP A 99 8.97 14.83 4.27
C ASP A 99 7.55 14.31 4.04
N GLU A 100 7.22 13.94 2.80
CA GLU A 100 5.94 13.32 2.45
C GLU A 100 5.75 11.97 3.14
N LEU A 101 6.79 11.13 3.20
CA LEU A 101 6.76 9.88 3.94
C LEU A 101 6.49 10.12 5.42
N THR A 102 7.20 11.08 6.03
CA THR A 102 7.03 11.42 7.45
C THR A 102 5.60 11.93 7.74
N LYS A 103 5.03 12.72 6.84
CA LYS A 103 3.64 13.19 6.93
C LYS A 103 2.64 12.05 6.79
N SER A 104 2.86 11.15 5.82
CA SER A 104 2.03 9.97 5.61
C SER A 104 2.04 9.06 6.85
N ILE A 105 3.22 8.77 7.42
CA ILE A 105 3.36 7.98 8.64
C ILE A 105 2.59 8.61 9.80
N ARG A 106 2.75 9.93 10.03
CA ARG A 106 2.01 10.63 11.10
C ARG A 106 0.50 10.57 10.92
N THR A 107 0.03 10.69 9.68
CA THR A 107 -1.41 10.61 9.37
C THR A 107 -1.92 9.19 9.63
N THR A 108 -1.21 8.17 9.18
CA THR A 108 -1.57 6.77 9.42
C THR A 108 -1.60 6.44 10.91
N LEU A 109 -0.62 6.90 11.68
CA LEU A 109 -0.58 6.71 13.13
C LEU A 109 -1.81 7.32 13.80
N SER A 110 -2.13 8.59 13.48
CA SER A 110 -3.31 9.26 14.03
C SER A 110 -4.62 8.55 13.67
N ASN A 111 -4.72 7.98 12.47
CA ASN A 111 -5.91 7.24 12.06
C ASN A 111 -6.03 5.91 12.82
N VAL A 112 -4.91 5.23 13.06
CA VAL A 112 -4.87 3.98 13.84
C VAL A 112 -5.25 4.26 15.29
N ASP A 113 -4.69 5.29 15.92
CA ASP A 113 -5.01 5.67 17.30
C ASP A 113 -6.51 5.97 17.46
N TYR A 114 -7.08 6.75 16.55
CA TYR A 114 -8.52 7.02 16.55
C TYR A 114 -9.37 5.74 16.38
N ALA A 115 -8.95 4.83 15.52
CA ALA A 115 -9.64 3.56 15.31
C ALA A 115 -9.55 2.66 16.56
N LEU A 116 -8.42 2.66 17.27
CA LEU A 116 -8.23 1.92 18.51
C LEU A 116 -9.11 2.49 19.62
N ASP A 117 -9.12 3.81 19.82
CA ASP A 117 -9.98 4.47 20.82
C ASP A 117 -11.47 4.17 20.59
N ARG A 118 -11.90 4.22 19.33
CA ARG A 118 -13.28 3.86 18.96
C ARG A 118 -13.58 2.39 19.25
N THR A 119 -12.63 1.49 19.00
CA THR A 119 -12.80 0.06 19.25
C THR A 119 -12.91 -0.21 20.75
N ILE A 120 -12.03 0.39 21.55
CA ILE A 120 -12.07 0.28 23.02
C ILE A 120 -13.39 0.83 23.56
N SER A 121 -13.83 2.00 23.08
CA SER A 121 -15.12 2.58 23.48
C SER A 121 -16.29 1.64 23.18
N ASN A 122 -16.28 0.97 22.03
CA ASN A 122 -17.31 0.01 21.66
C ASN A 122 -17.26 -1.25 22.54
N LEU A 123 -16.07 -1.78 22.84
CA LEU A 123 -15.90 -2.92 23.74
C LEU A 123 -16.48 -2.62 25.13
N ASN A 124 -16.16 -1.45 25.70
CA ASN A 124 -16.68 -1.04 27.01
C ASN A 124 -18.22 -0.90 26.99
N LYS A 125 -18.80 -0.42 25.89
CA LYS A 125 -20.27 -0.38 25.73
C LYS A 125 -20.88 -1.77 25.68
N MET A 126 -20.25 -2.69 24.95
CA MET A 126 -20.72 -4.08 24.87
C MET A 126 -20.62 -4.81 26.21
N GLU A 127 -19.56 -4.54 26.98
CA GLU A 127 -19.43 -5.03 28.36
C GLU A 127 -20.60 -4.54 29.21
N GLY A 128 -20.88 -3.23 29.22
CA GLY A 128 -22.03 -2.68 29.95
C GLY A 128 -23.39 -3.23 29.49
N MET A 129 -23.57 -3.46 28.18
CA MET A 129 -24.77 -4.12 27.65
C MET A 129 -24.88 -5.58 28.09
N THR A 130 -23.76 -6.27 28.23
CA THR A 130 -23.71 -7.67 28.71
C THR A 130 -24.10 -7.73 30.18
N ASP A 131 -23.60 -6.80 31.00
CA ASP A 131 -23.99 -6.68 32.41
C ASP A 131 -25.48 -6.38 32.57
N GLU A 132 -26.02 -5.44 31.78
CA GLU A 132 -27.44 -5.12 31.80
C GLU A 132 -28.31 -6.33 31.38
N LEU A 133 -27.88 -7.07 30.36
CA LEU A 133 -28.57 -8.29 29.91
C LEU A 133 -28.58 -9.36 31.02
N ASN A 134 -27.45 -9.55 31.70
CA ASN A 134 -27.34 -10.49 32.82
C ASN A 134 -28.25 -10.09 33.99
N ALA A 135 -28.29 -8.80 34.32
CA ALA A 135 -29.18 -8.27 35.35
C ALA A 135 -30.66 -8.53 35.00
N LYS A 136 -31.07 -8.18 33.77
CA LYS A 136 -32.45 -8.44 33.29
C LYS A 136 -32.79 -9.93 33.29
N MET A 137 -31.84 -10.80 32.92
CA MET A 137 -32.05 -12.24 32.98
C MET A 137 -32.26 -12.72 34.42
N GLY A 138 -31.49 -12.19 35.37
CA GLY A 138 -31.68 -12.43 36.80
C GLY A 138 -33.08 -12.02 37.28
N ASP A 139 -33.52 -10.81 36.91
CA ASP A 139 -34.85 -10.31 37.25
C ASP A 139 -35.98 -11.18 36.65
N MET A 140 -35.85 -11.56 35.38
CA MET A 140 -36.82 -12.45 34.71
C MET A 140 -36.87 -13.83 35.37
N LYS A 141 -35.73 -14.40 35.74
CA LYS A 141 -35.67 -15.69 36.45
C LYS A 141 -36.38 -15.60 37.81
N ASN A 142 -36.15 -14.52 38.56
CA ASN A 142 -36.81 -14.31 39.83
C ASN A 142 -38.32 -14.12 39.67
N ALA A 143 -38.75 -13.31 38.70
CA ALA A 143 -40.16 -13.10 38.40
C ALA A 143 -40.86 -14.42 37.98
N PHE A 144 -40.21 -15.22 37.15
CA PHE A 144 -40.70 -16.54 36.77
C PHE A 144 -40.84 -17.47 37.98
N LYS A 145 -39.82 -17.55 38.85
CA LYS A 145 -39.87 -18.35 40.07
C LYS A 145 -41.06 -17.96 40.95
N ILE A 146 -41.22 -16.66 41.23
CA ILE A 146 -42.34 -16.14 42.03
C ILE A 146 -43.68 -16.51 41.40
N SER A 147 -43.80 -16.39 40.07
CA SER A 147 -45.02 -16.76 39.35
C SER A 147 -45.33 -18.24 39.50
N VAL A 148 -44.34 -19.12 39.34
CA VAL A 148 -44.52 -20.57 39.47
C VAL A 148 -44.89 -20.94 40.90
N ASP A 149 -44.18 -20.42 41.90
CA ASP A 149 -44.46 -20.67 43.32
C ASP A 149 -45.90 -20.29 43.66
N LYS A 150 -46.33 -19.10 43.22
CA LYS A 150 -47.72 -18.64 43.41
C LYS A 150 -48.74 -19.56 42.74
N THR A 151 -48.46 -20.03 41.54
CA THR A 151 -49.34 -20.98 40.84
C THR A 151 -49.40 -22.33 41.57
N LEU A 152 -48.27 -22.81 42.08
CA LEU A 152 -48.23 -24.06 42.85
C LEU A 152 -49.01 -23.92 44.16
N ASP A 153 -48.83 -22.82 44.89
CA ASP A 153 -49.57 -22.53 46.12
C ASP A 153 -51.09 -22.56 45.88
N MET A 154 -51.56 -22.01 44.76
CA MET A 154 -52.99 -22.04 44.39
C MET A 154 -53.52 -23.45 44.09
N LEU A 155 -52.66 -24.37 43.65
CA LEU A 155 -53.05 -25.76 43.32
C LEU A 155 -52.98 -26.70 44.53
N THR A 156 -52.38 -26.26 45.64
CA THR A 156 -52.14 -27.10 46.82
C THR A 156 -53.18 -26.86 47.93
N ILE A 157 -54.23 -26.08 47.64
CA ILE A 157 -55.40 -25.79 48.49
C ILE A 157 -56.59 -26.57 47.94
#